data_AF-B7P642-F1
#
_entry.id   AF-B7P642-F1
#
_cell.length_a   1.000
_cell.length_b   1.000
_cell.length_c   1.000
_cell.angle_alpha   90.00
_cell.angle_beta   90.00
_cell.angle_gamma   90.00
#
_symmetry.space_group_name_H-M   'P 1'
#
loop_
_entity.id
_entity.type
_entity.pdbx_description
1 polymer ?
#
loop_
_entity_poly.entity_id
_entity_poly.type
_entity_poly.pdbx_seq_one_letter_code
_entity_poly.pdbx_strand_id
1 'polypeptide(L)'
;MVAIVFSTSLALGLVTHFYNYMPLSLVISTDIRSVIDTNIYIYGKAFTYASGLFTAIIFGYLAAKPHRLSIKAQAFWWTVAVVFACSSLFGAYSWNRGREPQRLESDVYAALHRFAWGFAVSWVMYACATGRGGPVNKILSNPIFYPLGRLSFAVYLVHVF
;
A
#
# COMPACT_ATOMS: atom_id res chain seq x y z
N MET A 1 10.78 -1.56 14.29
CA MET A 1 10.18 -1.48 12.94
C MET A 1 8.79 -2.11 12.89
N VAL A 2 8.62 -3.38 13.27
CA VAL A 2 7.29 -4.03 13.30
C VAL A 2 6.26 -3.27 14.16
N ALA A 3 6.66 -2.84 15.37
CA ALA A 3 5.79 -2.03 16.23
C ALA A 3 5.35 -0.70 15.59
N ILE A 4 6.20 -0.09 14.74
CA ILE A 4 5.87 1.15 14.02
C ILE A 4 4.82 0.88 12.95
N VAL A 5 4.91 -0.25 12.24
CA VAL A 5 3.91 -0.65 11.25
C VAL A 5 2.54 -0.79 11.91
N PHE A 6 2.47 -1.55 13.01
CA PHE A 6 1.20 -1.74 13.73
C PHE A 6 0.67 -0.44 14.35
N SER A 7 1.53 0.36 14.98
CA SER A 7 1.08 1.60 15.63
C SER A 7 0.58 2.63 14.62
N THR A 8 1.24 2.78 13.47
CA THR A 8 0.85 3.75 12.44
C THR A 8 -0.41 3.32 11.69
N SER A 9 -0.57 2.02 11.41
CA SER A 9 -1.82 1.48 10.87
C SER A 9 -2.99 1.63 11.83
N LEU A 10 -2.80 1.36 13.12
CA LEU A 10 -3.85 1.53 14.13
C LEU A 10 -4.20 3.00 14.32
N ALA A 11 -3.20 3.88 14.45
CA ALA A 11 -3.41 5.31 14.61
C ALA A 11 -4.20 5.89 13.44
N LEU A 12 -3.91 5.45 12.22
CA LEU A 12 -4.63 5.89 11.03
C LEU A 12 -6.12 5.49 11.07
N GLY A 13 -6.43 4.23 11.44
CA GLY A 13 -7.82 3.80 11.61
C GLY A 13 -8.55 4.61 12.70
N LEU A 14 -7.89 4.88 13.83
CA LEU A 14 -8.46 5.68 14.91
C LEU A 14 -8.71 7.14 14.50
N VAL A 15 -7.76 7.77 13.82
CA VAL A 15 -7.92 9.15 13.33
C VAL A 15 -9.06 9.23 12.32
N THR A 16 -9.16 8.27 11.40
CA THR A 16 -10.29 8.19 10.47
C THR A 16 -11.63 8.06 11.21
N HIS A 17 -11.69 7.20 12.23
CA HIS A 17 -12.89 6.98 13.02
C HIS A 17 -13.34 8.23 13.80
N PHE A 18 -12.42 8.87 14.54
CA PHE A 18 -12.76 10.00 15.41
C PHE A 18 -13.14 11.26 14.63
N TYR A 19 -12.47 11.52 13.51
CA TYR A 19 -12.66 12.74 12.73
C TYR A 19 -13.57 12.57 11.51
N ASN A 20 -14.09 11.36 11.26
CA ASN A 20 -14.94 11.03 10.11
C ASN A 20 -14.31 11.41 8.76
N TYR A 21 -12.97 11.31 8.66
CA TYR A 21 -12.28 11.55 7.41
C TYR A 21 -12.56 10.42 6.40
N MET A 22 -12.39 10.71 5.12
CA MET A 22 -12.47 9.65 4.12
C MET A 22 -11.24 8.74 4.21
N PRO A 23 -11.42 7.41 4.07
CA PRO A 23 -10.31 6.47 4.11
C PRO A 23 -9.38 6.63 2.90
N LEU A 24 -9.88 7.29 1.84
CA LEU A 24 -9.20 7.54 0.59
C LEU A 24 -9.54 8.95 0.07
N SER A 25 -8.57 9.70 -0.47
CA SER A 25 -8.76 11.01 -1.13
C SER A 25 -9.24 10.81 -2.56
N LEU A 26 -10.37 10.12 -2.71
CA LEU A 26 -11.10 10.14 -3.96
C LEU A 26 -12.21 11.18 -3.88
N VAL A 27 -12.51 11.84 -4.99
CA VAL A 27 -13.64 12.77 -5.10
C VAL A 27 -14.94 11.94 -5.23
N ILE A 28 -15.29 11.22 -4.16
CA ILE A 28 -16.52 10.41 -4.07
C ILE A 28 -17.62 11.21 -3.37
N SER A 29 -17.25 12.10 -2.44
CA SER A 29 -18.18 13.01 -1.79
C SER A 29 -18.36 14.29 -2.58
N THR A 30 -19.58 14.82 -2.59
CA THR A 30 -19.90 16.17 -3.08
C THR A 30 -19.42 17.26 -2.12
N ASP A 31 -19.05 16.89 -0.88
CA ASP A 31 -18.47 17.79 0.09
C ASP A 31 -16.97 17.99 -0.17
N ILE A 32 -16.64 19.15 -0.72
CA ILE A 32 -15.26 19.55 -1.03
C ILE A 32 -14.44 19.75 0.25
N ARG A 33 -15.06 20.14 1.37
CA ARG A 33 -14.35 20.41 2.63
C ARG A 33 -13.77 19.12 3.22
N SER A 34 -14.56 18.06 3.25
CA SER A 34 -14.10 16.76 3.75
C SER A 34 -12.95 16.19 2.91
N VAL A 35 -12.94 16.43 1.59
CA VAL A 35 -11.84 16.05 0.69
C VAL A 35 -10.57 16.84 1.00
N ILE A 36 -10.68 18.16 1.17
CA ILE A 36 -9.54 19.03 1.50
C ILE A 36 -8.96 18.64 2.88
N ASP A 37 -9.80 18.48 3.89
CA ASP A 37 -9.36 18.12 5.23
C ASP A 37 -8.70 16.73 5.25
N THR A 38 -9.29 15.75 4.56
CA THR A 38 -8.68 14.42 4.39
C THR A 38 -7.31 14.53 3.70
N ASN A 39 -7.18 15.40 2.70
CA ASN A 39 -5.91 15.57 2.00
C ASN A 39 -4.83 16.17 2.93
N ILE A 40 -5.16 17.24 3.66
CA ILE A 40 -4.21 17.96 4.53
C ILE A 40 -3.85 17.15 5.78
N TYR A 41 -4.83 16.54 6.44
CA TYR A 41 -4.67 15.91 7.75
C TYR A 41 -4.36 14.42 7.69
N ILE A 42 -4.69 13.73 6.59
CA ILE A 42 -4.32 12.33 6.38
C ILE A 42 -3.25 12.23 5.29
N TYR A 43 -3.57 12.56 4.04
CA TYR A 43 -2.70 12.21 2.91
C TYR A 43 -1.37 12.95 2.85
N GLY A 44 -1.33 14.22 3.25
CA GLY A 44 -0.10 15.00 3.28
C GLY A 44 0.82 14.63 4.45
N LYS A 45 0.35 13.80 5.39
CA LYS A 45 1.12 13.48 6.59
C LYS A 45 1.98 12.24 6.38
N ALA A 46 3.29 12.40 6.57
CA ALA A 46 4.28 11.33 6.38
C ALA A 46 4.01 10.05 7.18
N PHE A 47 3.40 10.16 8.38
CA PHE A 47 3.13 9.00 9.24
C PHE A 47 2.17 7.99 8.58
N THR A 48 1.32 8.43 7.65
CA THR A 48 0.35 7.54 6.97
C THR A 48 1.02 6.56 6.01
N TYR A 49 2.22 6.87 5.53
CA TYR A 49 3.02 6.01 4.65
C TYR A 49 4.05 5.16 5.40
N ALA A 50 4.22 5.41 6.71
CA ALA A 50 5.22 4.73 7.53
C ALA A 50 5.03 3.21 7.53
N SER A 51 3.79 2.72 7.62
CA SER A 51 3.50 1.27 7.60
C SER A 51 4.01 0.59 6.33
N GLY A 52 3.81 1.19 5.17
CA GLY A 52 4.34 0.70 3.89
C GLY A 52 5.86 0.78 3.82
N LEU A 53 6.45 1.93 4.20
CA LEU A 53 7.89 2.15 4.17
C LEU A 53 8.65 1.17 5.06
N PHE A 54 8.24 1.04 6.33
CA PHE A 54 8.91 0.14 7.26
C PHE A 54 8.70 -1.33 6.89
N THR A 55 7.58 -1.68 6.26
CA THR A 55 7.39 -3.03 5.70
C THR A 55 8.41 -3.30 4.60
N ALA A 56 8.63 -2.36 3.68
CA ALA A 56 9.66 -2.50 2.64
C ALA A 56 11.08 -2.62 3.21
N ILE A 57 11.40 -1.85 4.26
CA ILE A 57 12.70 -1.94 4.95
C ILE A 57 12.89 -3.33 5.58
N ILE A 58 11.87 -3.87 6.24
CA ILE A 58 11.91 -5.22 6.83
C ILE A 58 12.20 -6.26 5.74
N PHE A 59 11.46 -6.22 4.62
CA PHE A 59 11.69 -7.15 3.50
C PHE A 59 13.05 -6.97 2.85
N GLY A 60 13.55 -5.74 2.71
CA GLY A 60 14.89 -5.46 2.22
C GLY A 60 15.98 -6.06 3.11
N TYR A 61 15.83 -5.94 4.43
CA TYR A 61 16.74 -6.59 5.39
C TYR A 61 16.68 -8.12 5.30
N LEU A 62 15.48 -8.70 5.14
CA LEU A 62 15.31 -10.13 4.93
C LEU A 62 15.94 -10.59 3.61
N ALA A 63 15.87 -9.79 2.54
CA ALA A 63 16.48 -10.09 1.25
C ALA A 63 18.01 -10.10 1.31
N ALA A 64 18.60 -9.22 2.13
CA ALA A 64 20.05 -9.13 2.30
C ALA A 64 20.66 -10.34 3.03
N LYS A 65 19.85 -11.12 3.75
CA LYS A 65 20.32 -12.31 4.47
C LYS A 65 20.05 -13.60 3.68
N PRO A 66 21.02 -14.53 3.59
CA PRO A 66 20.77 -15.83 2.98
C PRO A 66 19.80 -16.61 3.86
N HIS A 67 18.59 -16.83 3.34
CA HIS A 67 17.58 -17.65 3.99
C HIS A 67 16.93 -18.57 2.97
N ARG A 68 16.56 -19.79 3.39
CA ARG A 68 15.84 -20.76 2.56
C ARG A 68 14.37 -20.73 2.93
N LEU A 69 13.52 -20.45 1.95
CA LEU A 69 12.07 -20.53 2.10
C LEU A 69 11.58 -21.80 1.41
N SER A 70 10.76 -22.59 2.09
CA SER A 70 10.11 -23.76 1.46
C SER A 70 9.17 -23.32 0.34
N ILE A 71 8.95 -24.18 -0.66
CA ILE A 71 8.01 -23.92 -1.76
C ILE A 71 6.60 -23.62 -1.23
N LYS A 72 6.18 -24.29 -0.15
CA LYS A 72 4.88 -24.09 0.50
C LYS A 72 4.77 -22.68 1.10
N ALA A 73 5.83 -22.24 1.79
CA ALA A 73 5.88 -20.88 2.34
C ALA A 73 5.89 -19.82 1.24
N GLN A 74 6.60 -20.05 0.13
CA GLN A 74 6.59 -19.14 -1.02
C GLN A 74 5.19 -19.04 -1.64
N ALA A 75 4.52 -20.16 -1.87
CA ALA A 75 3.15 -20.18 -2.39
C ALA A 75 2.18 -19.42 -1.47
N PHE A 76 2.27 -19.66 -0.16
CA PHE A 76 1.48 -18.96 0.84
C PHE A 76 1.67 -17.44 0.75
N TRP A 77 2.91 -16.95 0.75
CA TRP A 77 3.19 -15.53 0.72
C TRP A 77 2.84 -14.87 -0.62
N TRP A 78 2.93 -15.61 -1.74
CA TRP A 78 2.39 -15.16 -3.02
C TRP A 78 0.87 -14.98 -2.96
N THR A 79 0.14 -15.94 -2.39
CA THR A 79 -1.31 -15.80 -2.20
C THR A 79 -1.65 -14.60 -1.30
N VAL A 80 -0.94 -14.44 -0.18
CA VAL A 80 -1.14 -13.28 0.71
C VAL A 80 -0.88 -11.96 -0.02
N ALA A 81 0.21 -11.87 -0.80
CA ALA A 81 0.53 -10.67 -1.56
C ALA A 81 -0.54 -10.33 -2.60
N VAL A 82 -1.06 -11.32 -3.33
CA VAL A 82 -2.15 -11.11 -4.31
C VAL A 82 -3.43 -10.67 -3.61
N VAL A 83 -3.83 -11.34 -2.53
CA VAL A 83 -5.02 -10.96 -1.75
C VAL A 83 -4.88 -9.53 -1.24
N PHE A 84 -3.73 -9.17 -0.66
CA PHE A 84 -3.49 -7.83 -0.14
C PHE A 84 -3.50 -6.76 -1.24
N ALA A 85 -2.87 -7.01 -2.38
CA ALA A 85 -2.92 -6.11 -3.52
C ALA A 85 -4.36 -5.93 -4.02
N CYS A 86 -5.08 -7.03 -4.25
CA CYS A 86 -6.47 -6.99 -4.70
C CYS A 86 -7.38 -6.27 -3.70
N SER A 87 -7.28 -6.55 -2.40
CA SER A 87 -8.05 -5.88 -1.36
C SER A 87 -7.75 -4.38 -1.30
N SER A 88 -6.48 -3.98 -1.44
CA SER A 88 -6.10 -2.55 -1.44
C SER A 88 -6.52 -1.79 -2.70
N LEU A 89 -6.69 -2.46 -3.84
CA LEU A 89 -7.11 -1.82 -5.09
C LEU A 89 -8.63 -1.82 -5.25
N PHE A 90 -9.25 -2.97 -5.01
CA PHE A 90 -10.67 -3.20 -5.28
C PHE A 90 -11.56 -3.01 -4.04
N GLY A 91 -10.99 -2.87 -2.83
CA GLY A 91 -11.78 -2.68 -1.61
C GLY A 91 -12.65 -1.41 -1.65
N ALA A 92 -12.17 -0.34 -2.28
CA ALA A 92 -12.94 0.90 -2.49
C ALA A 92 -13.79 0.90 -3.78
N TYR A 93 -13.84 -0.20 -4.53
CA TYR A 93 -14.51 -0.23 -5.84
C TYR A 93 -16.01 0.08 -5.76
N SER A 94 -16.69 -0.49 -4.75
CA SER A 94 -18.13 -0.23 -4.57
C SER A 94 -18.42 1.24 -4.22
N TRP A 95 -17.49 1.90 -3.51
CA TRP A 95 -17.60 3.30 -3.14
C TRP A 95 -17.44 4.22 -4.36
N ASN A 96 -16.54 3.86 -5.27
CA ASN A 96 -16.37 4.56 -6.55
C ASN A 96 -17.59 4.47 -7.47
N ARG A 97 -18.50 3.51 -7.23
CA ARG A 97 -19.76 3.36 -7.97
C ARG A 97 -20.94 4.09 -7.33
N GLY A 98 -20.69 4.90 -6.28
CA GLY A 98 -21.70 5.71 -5.61
C GLY A 98 -22.35 5.05 -4.39
N ARG A 99 -21.82 3.92 -3.90
CA ARG A 99 -22.26 3.35 -2.62
C ARG A 99 -21.52 4.04 -1.48
N GLU A 100 -22.24 4.64 -0.53
CA GLU A 100 -21.59 5.18 0.65
C GLU A 100 -20.93 4.05 1.49
N PRO A 101 -19.68 4.22 1.93
CA PRO A 101 -19.01 3.25 2.78
C PRO A 101 -19.65 3.20 4.16
N GLN A 102 -19.83 2.01 4.72
CA GLN A 102 -20.18 1.91 6.13
C GLN A 102 -18.99 2.35 6.99
N ARG A 103 -19.23 2.95 8.15
CA ARG A 103 -18.17 3.42 9.07
C ARG A 103 -17.08 2.38 9.31
N LEU A 104 -17.49 1.15 9.65
CA LEU A 104 -16.54 0.07 9.92
C LEU A 104 -15.69 -0.28 8.69
N GLU A 105 -16.27 -0.25 7.49
CA GLU A 105 -15.51 -0.52 6.26
C GLU A 105 -14.48 0.58 5.99
N SER A 106 -14.86 1.85 6.19
CA SER A 106 -13.93 2.98 6.10
C SER A 106 -12.77 2.85 7.08
N ASP A 107 -13.07 2.54 8.34
CA ASP A 107 -12.05 2.47 9.40
C ASP A 107 -11.05 1.34 9.15
N VAL A 108 -11.56 0.15 8.81
CA VAL A 108 -10.75 -1.03 8.50
C VAL A 108 -9.91 -0.79 7.26
N TYR A 109 -10.52 -0.21 6.21
CA TYR A 109 -9.80 0.08 4.99
C TYR A 109 -8.71 1.13 5.23
N ALA A 110 -9.02 2.24 5.90
CA ALA A 110 -8.05 3.28 6.24
C ALA A 110 -6.84 2.70 6.97
N ALA A 111 -7.06 1.87 8.00
CA ALA A 111 -5.99 1.27 8.79
C ALA A 111 -5.07 0.34 7.99
N LEU A 112 -5.65 -0.46 7.08
CA LEU A 112 -4.96 -1.62 6.50
C LEU A 112 -4.52 -1.44 5.05
N HIS A 113 -5.21 -0.65 4.22
CA HIS A 113 -4.98 -0.65 2.77
C HIS A 113 -3.53 -0.25 2.39
N ARG A 114 -2.95 0.75 3.07
CA ARG A 114 -1.57 1.21 2.83
C ARG A 114 -0.55 0.16 3.23
N PHE A 115 -0.79 -0.53 4.35
CA PHE A 115 0.04 -1.65 4.79
C PHE A 115 -0.08 -2.82 3.82
N ALA A 116 -1.30 -3.22 3.44
CA ALA A 116 -1.56 -4.33 2.52
C ALA A 116 -0.86 -4.11 1.17
N TRP A 117 -1.02 -2.91 0.59
CA TRP A 117 -0.31 -2.54 -0.63
C TRP A 117 1.22 -2.58 -0.45
N GLY A 118 1.74 -1.95 0.59
CA GLY A 118 3.17 -1.93 0.89
C GLY A 118 3.74 -3.33 1.08
N PHE A 119 3.03 -4.21 1.78
CA PHE A 119 3.38 -5.62 1.96
C PHE A 119 3.42 -6.36 0.64
N ALA A 120 2.38 -6.23 -0.20
CA ALA A 120 2.30 -6.92 -1.48
C ALA A 120 3.48 -6.55 -2.39
N VAL A 121 3.77 -5.25 -2.52
CA VAL A 121 4.92 -4.76 -3.32
C VAL A 121 6.24 -5.21 -2.71
N SER A 122 6.37 -5.17 -1.38
CA SER A 122 7.58 -5.61 -0.67
C SER A 122 7.86 -7.10 -0.85
N TRP A 123 6.82 -7.95 -0.83
CA TRP A 123 6.94 -9.37 -1.12
C TRP A 123 7.42 -9.62 -2.55
N VAL A 124 6.84 -8.94 -3.54
CA VAL A 124 7.26 -9.05 -4.95
C VAL A 124 8.73 -8.68 -5.09
N MET A 125 9.14 -7.55 -4.50
CA MET A 125 10.54 -7.12 -4.49
C MET A 125 11.45 -8.18 -3.87
N TYR A 126 11.11 -8.66 -2.67
CA TYR A 126 11.86 -9.71 -1.98
C TYR A 126 11.98 -10.99 -2.81
N ALA A 127 10.89 -11.45 -3.41
CA ALA A 127 10.88 -12.64 -4.24
C ALA A 127 11.79 -12.48 -5.45
N CYS A 128 11.71 -11.35 -6.16
CA CYS A 128 12.57 -11.05 -7.30
C CYS A 128 14.06 -10.94 -6.89
N ALA A 129 14.36 -10.16 -5.85
CA ALA A 129 15.73 -9.93 -5.37
C ALA A 129 16.43 -11.22 -4.90
N THR A 130 15.66 -12.20 -4.40
CA THR A 130 16.20 -13.44 -3.85
C THR A 130 16.06 -14.64 -4.79
N GLY A 131 15.72 -14.42 -6.07
CA GLY A 131 15.64 -15.47 -7.10
C GLY A 131 14.38 -16.33 -7.07
N ARG A 132 13.35 -15.93 -6.31
CA ARG A 132 12.05 -16.60 -6.14
C ARG A 132 10.91 -15.96 -6.94
N GLY A 133 11.23 -14.95 -7.76
CA GLY A 133 10.25 -14.18 -8.52
C GLY A 133 9.72 -14.87 -9.78
N GLY A 134 10.41 -15.90 -10.29
CA GLY A 134 9.96 -16.67 -11.45
C GLY A 134 9.56 -15.80 -12.66
N PRO A 135 8.36 -15.99 -13.25
CA PRO A 135 7.87 -15.17 -14.36
C PRO A 135 7.75 -13.68 -14.04
N VAL A 136 7.38 -13.34 -12.79
CA VAL A 136 7.22 -11.95 -12.36
C VAL A 136 8.54 -11.20 -12.46
N ASN A 137 9.66 -11.85 -12.07
CA ASN A 137 10.98 -11.26 -12.22
C ASN A 137 11.31 -11.00 -13.70
N LYS A 138 11.00 -11.93 -14.60
CA LYS A 138 11.25 -11.77 -16.04
C LYS A 138 10.48 -10.60 -16.65
N ILE A 139 9.24 -10.40 -16.21
CA ILE A 139 8.42 -9.26 -16.65
C ILE A 139 9.03 -7.97 -16.11
N LEU A 140 9.26 -7.87 -14.79
CA LEU A 140 9.72 -6.64 -14.15
C LEU A 140 11.16 -6.25 -14.50
N SER A 141 12.00 -7.22 -14.86
CA SER A 141 13.37 -6.96 -15.34
C SER A 141 13.44 -6.54 -16.81
N ASN A 142 12.30 -6.39 -17.50
CA ASN A 142 12.27 -6.00 -18.90
C ASN A 142 12.73 -4.53 -19.04
N PRO A 143 13.69 -4.22 -19.95
CA PRO A 143 14.18 -2.87 -20.15
C PRO A 143 13.14 -1.80 -20.48
N ILE A 144 11.96 -2.19 -20.96
CA ILE A 144 10.84 -1.27 -21.19
C ILE A 144 10.43 -0.51 -19.92
N PHE A 145 10.64 -1.10 -18.73
CA PHE A 145 10.32 -0.47 -17.46
C PHE A 145 11.35 0.57 -17.01
N TYR A 146 12.56 0.60 -17.59
CA TYR A 146 13.56 1.62 -17.23
C TYR A 146 13.13 3.05 -17.59
N PRO A 147 12.74 3.37 -18.85
CA PRO A 147 12.27 4.70 -19.17
C PRO A 147 10.94 5.01 -18.46
N LEU A 148 10.06 4.01 -18.31
CA LEU A 148 8.77 4.19 -17.64
C LEU A 148 8.95 4.54 -16.15
N GLY A 149 9.86 3.86 -15.45
CA GLY A 149 10.18 4.16 -14.05
C GLY A 149 10.78 5.55 -13.87
N ARG A 150 11.66 5.98 -14.78
CA ARG A 150 12.21 7.35 -14.79
C ARG A 150 11.12 8.39 -15.04
N LEU A 151 10.19 8.10 -15.96
CA LEU A 151 9.07 8.99 -16.26
C LEU A 151 8.13 9.10 -15.06
N SER A 152 7.75 7.98 -14.42
CA SER A 152 6.92 7.99 -13.21
C SER A 152 7.58 8.79 -12.08
N PHE A 153 8.89 8.67 -11.91
CA PHE A 153 9.63 9.46 -10.92
C PHE A 153 9.69 10.95 -11.27
N ALA A 154 9.93 11.29 -12.54
CA ALA A 154 9.92 12.67 -13.00
C ALA A 154 8.54 13.32 -12.81
N VAL A 155 7.47 12.59 -13.16
CA VAL A 155 6.09 13.01 -12.89
C VAL A 155 5.89 13.19 -11.39
N TYR A 156 6.32 12.26 -10.54
CA TYR A 156 6.20 12.39 -9.09
C TYR A 156 6.89 13.66 -8.54
N LEU A 157 8.08 14.01 -9.04
CA LEU A 157 8.81 15.20 -8.58
C LEU A 157 8.16 16.52 -9.02
N VAL A 158 7.56 16.55 -10.22
CA VAL A 158 6.95 17.76 -10.80
C VAL A 158 5.46 17.87 -10.45
N HIS A 159 4.82 16.76 -10.09
CA HIS A 159 3.43 16.73 -9.66
C HIS A 159 3.30 17.45 -8.31
N VAL A 160 3.01 18.74 -8.40
CA VAL A 160 2.59 19.61 -7.32
C VAL A 160 1.22 19.12 -6.84
N PHE A 161 1.13 18.77 -5.55
CA PHE A 161 -0.09 18.62 -4.75
C PHE A 161 -1.24 17.83 -5.39
#